data_AF-A0A4Q4VA01-F1
#
_entry.id   AF-A0A4Q4VA01-F1
#
_cell.length_a   1.000
_cell.length_b   1.000
_cell.length_c   1.000
_cell.angle_alpha   90.00
_cell.angle_beta   90.00
_cell.angle_gamma   90.00
#
_symmetry.space_group_name_H-M   'P 1'
#
loop_
_entity.id
_entity.type
_entity.pdbx_description
1 polymer ?
#
loop_
_entity_poly.entity_id
_entity_poly.type
_entity_poly.pdbx_seq_one_letter_code
_entity_poly.pdbx_strand_id
1 'polypeptide(L)'
;MSRYIDTLPTPAHVEPKKLIVLSAPRTGTHGLYNALKLLGYKPYHMVEVLGAGPKAGRIMREGLEGEIGQRKPYTRKEFDKWFADYDIIIEMPFFMLRSMLKAYPDAKFLLVQRSPEKWAKSYENTIGKVGIQSNRFPFAILKYFDGFLYELNMFSRHIDNLCTKGAGMTDDGRKALTEHYKEYIATVKRLVPPEQLKVITLEDGLGWEEICPYLGCPGSPEGNDESHDVNDDHRGRHHSGWRVLSKGRRSVAYAKLA
;
A
#
# COMPACT_ATOMS: atom_id res chain seq x y z
N MET A 1 -3.98 24.39 -13.87
CA MET A 1 -5.16 23.51 -14.06
C MET A 1 -5.71 23.12 -12.70
N SER A 2 -7.03 23.14 -12.51
CA SER A 2 -7.69 22.66 -11.29
C SER A 2 -7.43 21.16 -11.08
N ARG A 3 -7.34 20.72 -9.82
CA ARG A 3 -7.19 19.31 -9.45
C ARG A 3 -8.57 18.64 -9.52
N TYR A 4 -8.64 17.39 -9.96
CA TYR A 4 -9.90 16.65 -10.03
C TYR A 4 -10.49 16.38 -8.64
N ILE A 5 -9.67 16.17 -7.61
CA ILE A 5 -10.16 16.02 -6.22
C ILE A 5 -10.97 17.24 -5.75
N ASP A 6 -10.67 18.43 -6.27
CA ASP A 6 -11.37 19.67 -5.91
C ASP A 6 -12.81 19.68 -6.43
N THR A 7 -13.09 18.93 -7.50
CA THR A 7 -14.42 18.81 -8.11
C THR A 7 -15.31 17.78 -7.41
N LEU A 8 -14.75 16.91 -6.58
CA LEU A 8 -15.54 15.95 -5.83
C LEU A 8 -16.37 16.66 -4.75
N PRO A 9 -17.61 16.19 -4.49
CA PRO A 9 -18.43 16.75 -3.43
C PRO A 9 -17.76 16.57 -2.07
N THR A 10 -18.08 17.45 -1.13
CA THR A 10 -17.71 17.24 0.27
C THR A 10 -18.54 16.05 0.80
N PRO A 11 -17.90 15.04 1.41
CA PRO A 11 -18.62 13.87 1.92
C PRO A 11 -19.50 14.29 3.12
N ALA A 12 -20.68 13.67 3.23
CA ALA A 12 -21.59 13.90 4.36
C ALA A 12 -21.10 13.24 5.65
N HIS A 13 -20.31 12.16 5.52
CA HIS A 13 -19.70 11.41 6.61
C HIS A 13 -18.25 11.08 6.27
N VAL A 14 -17.38 11.04 7.27
CA VAL A 14 -15.99 10.60 7.13
C VAL A 14 -15.71 9.62 8.24
N GLU A 15 -15.35 8.40 7.86
CA GLU A 15 -14.93 7.37 8.82
C GLU A 15 -13.69 7.84 9.58
N PRO A 16 -13.67 7.73 10.92
CA PRO A 16 -12.47 8.01 11.70
C PRO A 16 -11.30 7.13 11.23
N LYS A 17 -10.12 7.72 11.01
CA LYS A 17 -8.93 6.96 10.58
C LYS A 17 -8.33 6.24 11.78
N LYS A 18 -8.71 4.99 11.97
CA LYS A 18 -8.27 4.13 13.07
C LYS A 18 -6.80 3.74 12.94
N LEU A 19 -6.30 3.60 11.71
CA LEU A 19 -4.91 3.27 11.43
C LEU A 19 -4.45 3.85 10.09
N ILE A 20 -3.24 4.39 10.06
CA ILE A 20 -2.57 4.76 8.81
C ILE A 20 -1.29 3.93 8.69
N VAL A 21 -1.21 3.11 7.63
CA VAL A 21 -0.09 2.22 7.38
C VAL A 21 0.92 2.94 6.48
N LEU A 22 2.02 3.38 7.09
CA LEU A 22 3.13 4.10 6.45
C LEU A 22 4.08 3.17 5.68
N SER A 23 3.69 1.92 5.48
CA SER A 23 4.54 0.89 4.89
C SER A 23 4.67 1.10 3.40
N ALA A 24 5.88 0.92 2.88
CA ALA A 24 6.12 0.92 1.43
C ALA A 24 5.36 -0.23 0.76
N PRO A 25 5.03 -0.12 -0.54
CA PRO A 25 4.56 -1.29 -1.27
C PRO A 25 5.59 -2.41 -1.18
N ARG A 26 5.15 -3.67 -1.32
CA ARG A 26 6.01 -4.87 -1.30
C ARG A 26 6.60 -5.22 0.08
N THR A 27 6.00 -4.71 1.16
CA THR A 27 6.30 -5.10 2.55
C THR A 27 5.17 -5.93 3.20
N GLY A 28 4.36 -6.63 2.39
CA GLY A 28 3.23 -7.43 2.88
C GLY A 28 1.89 -6.67 2.96
N THR A 29 1.83 -5.48 2.37
CA THR A 29 0.66 -4.56 2.35
C THR A 29 -0.63 -5.19 1.85
N HIS A 30 -0.58 -5.99 0.78
CA HIS A 30 -1.76 -6.69 0.26
C HIS A 30 -2.28 -7.74 1.27
N GLY A 31 -1.38 -8.50 1.90
CA GLY A 31 -1.76 -9.48 2.92
C GLY A 31 -2.41 -8.80 4.13
N LEU A 32 -1.84 -7.67 4.55
CA LEU A 32 -2.39 -6.82 5.61
C LEU A 32 -3.77 -6.26 5.24
N TYR A 33 -3.96 -5.79 4.00
CA TYR A 33 -5.26 -5.34 3.49
C TYR A 33 -6.32 -6.44 3.62
N ASN A 34 -6.03 -7.67 3.18
CA ASN A 34 -6.98 -8.79 3.28
C ASN A 34 -7.26 -9.16 4.75
N ALA A 35 -6.22 -9.21 5.58
CA ALA A 35 -6.33 -9.50 7.01
C ALA A 35 -7.25 -8.48 7.71
N LEU A 36 -7.02 -7.19 7.51
CA LEU A 36 -7.84 -6.16 8.15
C LEU A 36 -9.31 -6.18 7.70
N LYS A 37 -9.59 -6.58 6.45
CA LYS A 37 -10.98 -6.82 6.01
C LYS A 37 -11.64 -7.97 6.75
N LEU A 38 -10.92 -9.05 7.05
CA LEU A 38 -11.47 -10.17 7.84
C LEU A 38 -11.83 -9.75 9.26
N LEU A 39 -11.17 -8.73 9.81
CA LEU A 39 -11.49 -8.14 11.11
C LEU A 39 -12.62 -7.10 11.05
N GLY A 40 -13.26 -6.90 9.89
CA GLY A 40 -14.36 -5.95 9.71
C GLY A 40 -13.94 -4.50 9.52
N TYR A 41 -12.64 -4.22 9.35
CA TYR A 41 -12.17 -2.89 8.95
C TYR A 41 -12.43 -2.62 7.46
N LYS A 42 -12.38 -1.35 7.08
CA LYS A 42 -12.50 -0.85 5.71
C LYS A 42 -11.17 -0.24 5.25
N PRO A 43 -10.15 -1.06 4.93
CA PRO A 43 -8.86 -0.56 4.48
C PRO A 43 -8.90 -0.08 3.02
N TYR A 44 -8.24 1.04 2.74
CA TYR A 44 -7.90 1.50 1.39
C TYR A 44 -6.52 0.99 1.00
N HIS A 45 -6.37 0.45 -0.21
CA HIS A 45 -5.11 -0.08 -0.75
C HIS A 45 -5.04 0.19 -2.25
N MET A 46 -3.90 -0.03 -2.91
CA MET A 46 -3.77 0.09 -4.37
C MET A 46 -4.80 -0.75 -5.14
N VAL A 47 -5.33 -1.83 -4.54
CA VAL A 47 -6.41 -2.66 -5.13
C VAL A 47 -7.69 -1.85 -5.36
N GLU A 48 -8.02 -0.91 -4.46
CA GLU A 48 -9.18 -0.02 -4.61
C GLU A 48 -9.01 0.91 -5.81
N VAL A 49 -7.79 1.41 -6.04
CA VAL A 49 -7.45 2.23 -7.22
C VAL A 49 -7.63 1.42 -8.50
N LEU A 50 -7.16 0.16 -8.50
CA LEU A 50 -7.28 -0.73 -9.65
C LEU A 50 -8.75 -1.07 -9.98
N GLY A 51 -9.60 -1.20 -8.96
CA GLY A 51 -11.03 -1.46 -9.15
C GLY A 51 -11.83 -0.23 -9.58
N ALA A 52 -11.45 0.97 -9.13
CA ALA A 52 -12.20 2.21 -9.39
C ALA A 52 -11.82 2.93 -10.70
N GLY A 53 -10.70 2.56 -11.33
CA GLY A 53 -10.33 3.00 -12.67
C GLY A 53 -9.72 4.42 -12.76
N PRO A 54 -9.88 5.12 -13.90
CA PRO A 54 -9.06 6.30 -14.25
C PRO A 54 -9.23 7.48 -13.28
N LYS A 55 -10.43 7.67 -12.72
CA LYS A 55 -10.69 8.74 -11.75
C LYS A 55 -9.88 8.55 -10.47
N ALA A 56 -9.82 7.31 -9.95
CA ALA A 56 -9.02 7.01 -8.77
C ALA A 56 -7.52 7.11 -9.06
N GLY A 57 -7.08 6.64 -10.24
CA GLY A 57 -5.71 6.83 -10.72
C GLY A 57 -5.29 8.30 -10.76
N ARG A 58 -6.19 9.17 -11.26
CA ARG A 58 -5.98 10.61 -11.32
C ARG A 58 -5.86 11.27 -9.96
N ILE A 59 -6.75 10.93 -9.02
CA ILE A 59 -6.69 11.45 -7.64
C ILE A 59 -5.36 11.06 -7.00
N MET A 60 -4.92 9.82 -7.20
CA MET A 60 -3.66 9.31 -6.68
C MET A 60 -2.45 10.02 -7.29
N ARG A 61 -2.43 10.21 -8.62
CA ARG A 61 -1.38 10.98 -9.30
C ARG A 61 -1.32 12.42 -8.81
N GLU A 62 -2.45 13.11 -8.75
CA GLU A 62 -2.51 14.51 -8.30
C GLU A 62 -2.03 14.68 -6.85
N GLY A 63 -2.30 13.70 -5.99
CA GLY A 63 -1.81 13.68 -4.60
C GLY A 63 -0.28 13.55 -4.53
N LEU A 64 0.30 12.62 -5.30
CA LEU A 64 1.75 12.47 -5.42
C LEU A 64 2.40 13.73 -6.00
N GLU A 65 1.85 14.28 -7.09
CA GLU A 65 2.33 15.54 -7.69
C GLU A 65 2.33 16.69 -6.66
N GLY A 66 1.34 16.70 -5.76
CA GLY A 66 1.28 17.63 -4.64
C GLY A 66 2.41 17.43 -3.61
N GLU A 67 2.69 16.18 -3.24
CA GLU A 67 3.77 15.84 -2.29
C GLU A 67 5.15 16.23 -2.83
N ILE A 68 5.40 16.03 -4.14
CA ILE A 68 6.68 16.35 -4.78
C ILE A 68 6.76 17.80 -5.27
N GLY A 69 5.81 18.66 -4.89
CA GLY A 69 5.85 20.10 -5.17
C GLY A 69 5.51 20.52 -6.61
N GLN A 70 4.98 19.61 -7.42
CA GLN A 70 4.50 19.92 -8.78
C GLN A 70 3.08 20.47 -8.79
N ARG A 71 2.32 20.28 -7.70
CA ARG A 71 0.99 20.85 -7.48
C ARG A 71 0.79 21.27 -6.03
N LYS A 72 -0.35 21.88 -5.75
CA LYS A 72 -0.80 22.13 -4.37
C LYS A 72 -0.98 20.78 -3.64
N PRO A 73 -0.31 20.55 -2.50
CA PRO A 73 -0.45 19.31 -1.74
C PRO A 73 -1.88 19.11 -1.24
N TYR A 74 -2.25 17.85 -1.04
CA TYR A 74 -3.50 17.52 -0.39
C TYR A 74 -3.44 17.89 1.09
N THR A 75 -4.58 18.35 1.59
CA THR A 75 -4.82 18.58 3.01
C THR A 75 -5.84 17.58 3.52
N ARG A 76 -6.18 17.65 4.81
CA ARG A 76 -7.25 16.86 5.41
C ARG A 76 -8.55 16.90 4.59
N LYS A 77 -8.91 18.07 4.02
CA LYS A 77 -10.12 18.21 3.19
C LYS A 77 -10.11 17.31 1.95
N GLU A 78 -8.99 17.27 1.22
CA GLU A 78 -8.86 16.42 0.02
C GLU A 78 -8.77 14.94 0.40
N PHE A 79 -8.05 14.61 1.47
CA PHE A 79 -7.97 13.22 1.94
C PHE A 79 -9.30 12.70 2.48
N ASP A 80 -10.09 13.52 3.17
CA ASP A 80 -11.41 13.14 3.66
C ASP A 80 -12.38 12.89 2.51
N LYS A 81 -12.30 13.66 1.41
CA LYS A 81 -13.06 13.37 0.18
C LYS A 81 -12.68 12.03 -0.43
N TRP A 82 -11.38 11.72 -0.46
CA TRP A 82 -10.88 10.49 -1.10
C TRP A 82 -11.14 9.25 -0.24
N PHE A 83 -10.91 9.34 1.06
CA PHE A 83 -10.96 8.20 1.98
C PHE A 83 -12.20 8.21 2.87
N ALA A 84 -13.28 8.90 2.48
CA ALA A 84 -14.48 9.11 3.31
C ALA A 84 -14.97 7.80 3.94
N ASP A 85 -15.08 6.73 3.15
CA ASP A 85 -15.66 5.45 3.57
C ASP A 85 -14.64 4.44 4.14
N TYR A 86 -13.38 4.84 4.31
CA TYR A 86 -12.28 3.95 4.71
C TYR A 86 -11.73 4.34 6.08
N ASP A 87 -11.64 3.40 7.02
CA ASP A 87 -11.12 3.63 8.37
C ASP A 87 -9.63 3.27 8.52
N ILE A 88 -9.04 2.62 7.51
CA ILE A 88 -7.62 2.33 7.44
C ILE A 88 -7.06 2.74 6.07
N ILE A 89 -5.87 3.35 6.03
CA ILE A 89 -5.21 3.74 4.78
C ILE A 89 -3.89 3.01 4.64
N ILE A 90 -3.69 2.28 3.53
CA ILE A 90 -2.51 1.46 3.25
C ILE A 90 -1.86 1.89 1.94
N GLU A 91 -0.53 1.92 1.91
CA GLU A 91 0.35 2.33 0.78
C GLU A 91 0.29 3.80 0.38
N MET A 92 -0.87 4.45 0.40
CA MET A 92 -1.00 5.87 0.04
C MET A 92 -0.04 6.80 0.79
N PRO A 93 0.22 6.62 2.12
CA PRO A 93 1.17 7.46 2.83
C PRO A 93 2.62 7.31 2.37
N PHE A 94 3.00 6.19 1.74
CA PHE A 94 4.34 6.06 1.16
C PHE A 94 4.58 7.09 0.04
N PHE A 95 3.53 7.42 -0.70
CA PHE A 95 3.58 8.39 -1.80
C PHE A 95 3.34 9.84 -1.35
N MET A 96 2.74 10.05 -0.18
CA MET A 96 2.24 11.36 0.30
C MET A 96 2.53 11.57 1.79
N LEU A 97 3.71 11.16 2.25
CA LEU A 97 4.04 11.02 3.67
C LEU A 97 3.78 12.31 4.45
N ARG A 98 4.35 13.44 4.03
CA ARG A 98 4.29 14.68 4.79
C ARG A 98 2.87 15.24 4.78
N SER A 99 2.20 15.18 3.64
CA SER A 99 0.81 15.61 3.50
C SER A 99 -0.12 14.81 4.41
N MET A 100 0.05 13.48 4.48
CA MET A 100 -0.77 12.62 5.32
C MET A 100 -0.50 12.78 6.82
N LEU A 101 0.76 12.88 7.24
CA LEU A 101 1.10 13.14 8.65
C LEU A 101 0.54 14.49 9.11
N LYS A 102 0.58 15.51 8.25
CA LYS A 102 -0.01 16.82 8.54
C LYS A 102 -1.54 16.78 8.61
N ALA A 103 -2.18 15.93 7.82
CA ALA A 103 -3.63 15.83 7.76
C ALA A 103 -4.23 15.06 8.95
N TYR A 104 -3.50 14.10 9.49
CA TYR A 104 -3.94 13.19 10.55
C TYR A 104 -2.90 13.14 11.68
N PRO A 105 -2.62 14.26 12.38
CA PRO A 105 -1.56 14.32 13.40
C PRO A 105 -1.86 13.48 14.66
N ASP A 106 -3.11 13.05 14.82
CA ASP A 106 -3.65 12.29 15.95
C ASP A 106 -3.86 10.81 15.63
N ALA A 107 -3.55 10.36 14.40
CA ALA A 107 -3.74 8.98 14.00
C ALA A 107 -2.73 8.02 14.65
N LYS A 108 -3.11 6.75 14.74
CA LYS A 108 -2.18 5.65 14.98
C LYS A 108 -1.50 5.26 13.67
N PHE A 109 -0.21 4.94 13.74
CA PHE A 109 0.60 4.59 12.58
C PHE A 109 1.23 3.20 12.70
N LEU A 110 1.24 2.48 11.59
CA LEU A 110 1.94 1.20 11.45
C LEU A 110 3.00 1.30 10.34
N LEU A 111 4.23 0.94 10.68
CA LEU A 111 5.34 0.76 9.73
C LEU A 111 5.80 -0.69 9.74
N VAL A 112 5.37 -1.46 8.73
CA VAL A 112 5.94 -2.75 8.38
C VAL A 112 7.13 -2.51 7.46
N GLN A 113 8.33 -2.80 7.97
CA GLN A 113 9.60 -2.69 7.27
C GLN A 113 10.15 -4.09 6.94
N ARG A 114 11.17 -4.15 6.11
CA ARG A 114 11.90 -5.37 5.75
C ARG A 114 13.33 -5.03 5.33
N SER A 115 14.20 -6.02 5.08
CA SER A 115 15.54 -5.75 4.54
C SER A 115 15.46 -4.86 3.29
N PRO A 116 16.21 -3.74 3.23
CA PRO A 116 16.21 -2.84 2.06
C PRO A 116 16.54 -3.54 0.75
N GLU A 117 17.50 -4.46 0.77
CA GLU A 117 17.95 -5.21 -0.40
C GLU A 117 16.85 -6.17 -0.87
N LYS A 118 16.18 -6.86 0.06
CA LYS A 118 15.03 -7.72 -0.24
C LYS A 118 13.84 -6.90 -0.76
N TRP A 119 13.62 -5.71 -0.21
CA TRP A 119 12.59 -4.79 -0.67
C TRP A 119 12.87 -4.31 -2.10
N ALA A 120 14.07 -3.79 -2.38
CA ALA A 120 14.45 -3.29 -3.70
C ALA A 120 14.33 -4.38 -4.78
N LYS A 121 14.79 -5.60 -4.48
CA LYS A 121 14.62 -6.77 -5.37
C LYS A 121 13.14 -7.10 -5.60
N SER A 122 12.28 -6.99 -4.58
CA SER A 122 10.84 -7.24 -4.74
C SER A 122 10.14 -6.13 -5.54
N TYR A 123 10.53 -4.88 -5.31
CA TYR A 123 10.07 -3.71 -6.05
C TYR A 123 10.40 -3.85 -7.54
N GLU A 124 11.67 -4.12 -7.88
CA GLU A 124 12.13 -4.33 -9.26
C GLU A 124 11.33 -5.44 -9.94
N ASN A 125 11.15 -6.58 -9.27
CA ASN A 125 10.42 -7.72 -9.81
C ASN A 125 8.91 -7.52 -9.99
N THR A 126 8.36 -6.41 -9.48
CA THR A 126 6.93 -6.12 -9.58
C THR A 126 6.69 -4.78 -10.25
N ILE A 127 6.93 -3.68 -9.54
CA ILE A 127 6.65 -2.31 -9.99
C ILE A 127 7.63 -1.91 -11.11
N GLY A 128 8.92 -2.23 -10.96
CA GLY A 128 9.92 -1.97 -11.99
C GLY A 128 9.62 -2.67 -13.32
N LYS A 129 9.19 -3.95 -13.28
CA LYS A 129 8.77 -4.67 -14.50
C LYS A 129 7.56 -4.05 -15.17
N VAL A 130 6.56 -3.60 -14.41
CA VAL A 130 5.39 -2.88 -14.95
C VAL A 130 5.83 -1.58 -15.63
N GLY A 131 6.73 -0.82 -15.00
CA GLY A 131 7.33 0.38 -15.59
C GLY A 131 8.00 0.11 -16.93
N ILE A 132 8.86 -0.93 -17.00
CA ILE A 132 9.52 -1.34 -18.26
C ILE A 132 8.51 -1.78 -19.31
N GLN A 133 7.55 -2.65 -18.96
CA GLN A 133 6.55 -3.17 -19.89
C GLN A 133 5.68 -2.06 -20.47
N SER A 134 5.32 -1.06 -19.66
CA SER A 134 4.54 0.11 -20.09
C SER A 134 5.26 1.00 -21.12
N ASN A 135 6.55 0.79 -21.35
CA ASN A 135 7.36 1.48 -22.36
C ASN A 135 7.69 0.60 -23.58
N ARG A 136 7.16 -0.63 -23.65
CA ARG A 136 7.33 -1.54 -24.80
C ARG A 136 6.06 -1.60 -25.64
N PHE A 137 6.20 -1.80 -26.95
CA PHE A 137 5.06 -2.05 -27.84
C PHE A 137 4.30 -3.32 -27.42
N PRO A 138 2.95 -3.34 -27.43
CA PRO A 138 2.05 -2.25 -27.85
C PRO A 138 1.72 -1.23 -26.74
N PHE A 139 2.02 -1.53 -25.47
CA PHE A 139 1.65 -0.72 -24.30
C PHE A 139 2.25 0.69 -24.31
N ALA A 140 3.41 0.89 -24.96
CA ALA A 140 4.01 2.20 -25.18
C ALA A 140 3.07 3.18 -25.89
N ILE A 141 2.16 2.67 -26.74
CA ILE A 141 1.18 3.43 -27.50
C ILE A 141 -0.19 3.36 -26.81
N LEU A 142 -0.66 2.15 -26.49
CA LEU A 142 -2.01 1.92 -25.95
C LEU A 142 -2.30 2.73 -24.69
N LYS A 143 -1.29 2.98 -23.85
CA LYS A 143 -1.45 3.78 -22.62
C LYS A 143 -1.94 5.20 -22.86
N TYR A 144 -1.78 5.76 -24.06
CA TYR A 144 -2.27 7.10 -24.38
C TYR A 144 -3.73 7.10 -24.89
N PHE A 145 -4.26 5.93 -25.23
CA PHE A 145 -5.64 5.75 -25.69
C PHE A 145 -6.55 5.19 -24.60
N ASP A 146 -5.97 4.65 -23.53
CA ASP A 146 -6.68 4.21 -22.33
C ASP A 146 -6.39 5.16 -21.17
N GLY A 147 -7.44 5.83 -20.67
CA GLY A 147 -7.30 6.82 -19.61
C GLY A 147 -6.75 6.23 -18.31
N PHE A 148 -7.04 4.96 -18.00
CA PHE A 148 -6.56 4.34 -16.77
C PHE A 148 -5.09 3.96 -16.86
N LEU A 149 -4.67 3.37 -17.98
CA LEU A 149 -3.26 3.09 -18.26
C LEU A 149 -2.42 4.37 -18.31
N TYR A 150 -2.98 5.47 -18.84
CA TYR A 150 -2.33 6.77 -18.80
C TYR A 150 -2.05 7.23 -17.36
N GLU A 151 -3.08 7.20 -16.51
CA GLU A 151 -2.99 7.62 -15.11
C GLU A 151 -1.98 6.78 -14.32
N LEU A 152 -2.06 5.45 -14.45
CA LEU A 152 -1.10 4.54 -13.83
C LEU A 152 0.32 4.74 -14.35
N ASN A 153 0.51 4.91 -15.67
CA ASN A 153 1.84 5.13 -16.23
C ASN A 153 2.47 6.42 -15.71
N MET A 154 1.71 7.52 -15.69
CA MET A 154 2.21 8.80 -15.19
C MET A 154 2.56 8.71 -13.71
N PHE A 155 1.70 8.10 -12.89
CA PHE A 155 1.99 7.86 -11.48
C PHE A 155 3.26 7.01 -11.29
N SER A 156 3.36 5.86 -11.97
CA SER A 156 4.53 4.98 -11.89
C SER A 156 5.81 5.69 -12.32
N ARG A 157 5.76 6.54 -13.35
CA ARG A 157 6.93 7.34 -13.77
C ARG A 157 7.39 8.31 -12.69
N HIS A 158 6.48 8.98 -11.99
CA HIS A 158 6.85 9.86 -10.88
C HIS A 158 7.50 9.09 -9.74
N ILE A 159 6.91 7.95 -9.33
CA ILE A 159 7.48 7.12 -8.26
C ILE A 159 8.82 6.52 -8.66
N ASP A 160 8.93 5.94 -9.85
CA ASP A 160 10.20 5.35 -10.29
C ASP A 160 11.29 6.42 -10.38
N ASN A 161 10.99 7.61 -10.92
CA ASN A 161 11.95 8.70 -10.94
C ASN A 161 12.36 9.14 -9.53
N LEU A 162 11.41 9.25 -8.59
CA LEU A 162 11.69 9.62 -7.20
C LEU A 162 12.57 8.58 -6.51
N CYS A 163 12.17 7.31 -6.57
CA CYS A 163 12.84 6.22 -5.87
C CYS A 163 14.20 5.88 -6.50
N THR A 164 14.37 6.03 -7.81
CA THR A 164 15.62 5.71 -8.53
C THR A 164 16.48 6.95 -8.79
N LYS A 165 16.10 8.13 -8.30
CA LYS A 165 16.76 9.42 -8.59
C LYS A 165 16.92 9.66 -10.12
N GLY A 166 15.92 9.24 -10.89
CA GLY A 166 15.88 9.36 -12.36
C GLY A 166 16.70 8.33 -13.13
N ALA A 167 17.45 7.44 -12.47
CA ALA A 167 18.29 6.45 -13.13
C ALA A 167 17.52 5.24 -13.68
N GLY A 168 16.22 5.11 -13.38
CA GLY A 168 15.38 3.99 -13.82
C GLY A 168 15.82 2.65 -13.23
N MET A 169 15.52 1.54 -13.90
CA MET A 169 15.88 0.19 -13.41
C MET A 169 17.30 -0.24 -13.85
N THR A 170 18.26 0.68 -13.73
CA THR A 170 19.70 0.45 -13.96
C THR A 170 20.40 0.00 -12.67
N ASP A 171 21.69 -0.33 -12.71
CA ASP A 171 22.46 -0.63 -11.49
C ASP A 171 22.47 0.53 -10.49
N ASP A 172 22.68 1.76 -10.97
CA ASP A 172 22.66 2.94 -10.11
C ASP A 172 21.25 3.26 -9.63
N GLY A 173 20.24 3.01 -10.45
CA GLY A 173 18.85 3.09 -10.03
C GLY A 173 18.46 2.07 -8.95
N ARG A 174 18.99 0.83 -9.01
CA ARG A 174 18.81 -0.18 -7.95
C ARG A 174 19.45 0.24 -6.63
N LYS A 175 20.66 0.83 -6.69
CA LYS A 175 21.30 1.42 -5.50
C LYS A 175 20.46 2.57 -4.94
N ALA A 176 20.03 3.49 -5.81
CA ALA A 176 19.18 4.62 -5.43
C ALA A 176 17.86 4.15 -4.79
N LEU A 177 17.23 3.12 -5.34
CA LEU A 177 16.01 2.51 -4.80
C LEU A 177 16.23 1.99 -3.37
N THR A 178 17.32 1.25 -3.15
CA THR A 178 17.68 0.72 -1.83
C THR A 178 17.91 1.85 -0.82
N GLU A 179 18.66 2.88 -1.20
CA GLU A 179 18.92 4.04 -0.34
C GLU A 179 17.66 4.86 -0.08
N HIS A 180 16.82 5.07 -1.08
CA HIS A 180 15.54 5.76 -0.94
C HIS A 180 14.65 5.10 0.12
N TYR A 181 14.59 3.77 0.15
CA TYR A 181 13.81 3.06 1.15
C TYR A 181 14.39 3.15 2.57
N LYS A 182 15.73 3.15 2.71
CA LYS A 182 16.40 3.41 3.99
C LYS A 182 16.08 4.84 4.47
N GLU A 183 16.23 5.82 3.59
CA GLU A 183 15.92 7.24 3.84
C GLU A 183 14.44 7.42 4.22
N TYR A 184 13.54 6.72 3.54
CA TYR A 184 12.10 6.74 3.82
C TYR A 184 11.80 6.20 5.22
N ILE A 185 12.30 5.01 5.58
CA ILE A 185 12.10 4.42 6.92
C ILE A 185 12.64 5.34 8.01
N ALA A 186 13.86 5.87 7.82
CA ALA A 186 14.47 6.81 8.76
C ALA A 186 13.63 8.08 8.90
N THR A 187 13.07 8.58 7.79
CA THR A 187 12.18 9.75 7.80
C THR A 187 10.89 9.47 8.55
N VAL A 188 10.24 8.31 8.34
CA VAL A 188 9.05 7.92 9.09
C VAL A 188 9.33 7.91 10.59
N LYS A 189 10.37 7.20 11.02
CA LYS A 189 10.74 7.10 12.45
C LYS A 189 11.11 8.43 13.08
N ARG A 190 11.59 9.39 12.28
CA ARG A 190 11.94 10.74 12.73
C ARG A 190 10.72 11.67 12.83
N LEU A 191 9.76 11.53 11.92
CA LEU A 191 8.61 12.43 11.83
C LEU A 191 7.43 11.99 12.69
N VAL A 192 7.30 10.70 12.96
CA VAL A 192 6.16 10.16 13.73
C VAL A 192 6.57 9.99 15.19
N PRO A 193 5.81 10.52 16.16
CA PRO A 193 6.06 10.29 17.57
C PRO A 193 6.08 8.79 17.91
N PRO A 194 7.04 8.30 18.71
CA PRO A 194 7.17 6.87 19.02
C PRO A 194 5.89 6.25 19.61
N GLU A 195 5.12 7.01 20.40
CA GLU A 195 3.86 6.59 21.00
C GLU A 195 2.74 6.37 19.98
N GLN A 196 2.83 7.02 18.81
CA GLN A 196 1.90 6.86 17.70
C GLN A 196 2.41 5.87 16.64
N LEU A 197 3.61 5.29 16.77
CA LEU A 197 4.22 4.45 15.74
C LEU A 197 4.49 3.02 16.24
N LYS A 198 3.75 2.05 15.71
CA LYS A 198 4.13 0.63 15.79
C LYS A 198 5.03 0.27 14.62
N VAL A 199 6.23 -0.24 14.90
CA VAL A 199 7.16 -0.77 13.88
C VAL A 199 7.19 -2.28 13.96
N ILE A 200 7.04 -2.95 12.82
CA ILE A 200 7.14 -4.41 12.68
C ILE A 200 8.16 -4.71 11.57
N THR A 201 9.07 -5.65 11.82
CA THR A 201 9.95 -6.17 10.78
C THR A 201 9.32 -7.42 10.18
N LEU A 202 9.04 -7.40 8.88
CA LEU A 202 8.32 -8.46 8.17
C LEU A 202 9.00 -9.84 8.31
N GLU A 203 10.33 -9.86 8.37
CA GLU A 203 11.11 -11.08 8.58
C GLU A 203 10.87 -11.74 9.95
N ASP A 204 10.47 -10.98 10.97
CA ASP A 204 10.15 -11.49 12.31
C ASP A 204 8.73 -12.06 12.38
N GLY A 205 7.93 -11.82 11.33
CA GLY A 205 6.54 -12.23 11.21
C GLY A 205 5.58 -11.05 11.26
N LEU A 206 4.41 -11.24 10.65
CA LEU A 206 3.29 -10.29 10.68
C LEU A 206 2.03 -11.09 10.98
N GLY A 207 1.48 -10.92 12.19
CA GLY A 207 0.35 -11.71 12.67
C GLY A 207 -0.56 -10.92 13.62
N TRP A 208 -1.67 -11.55 14.03
CA TRP A 208 -2.69 -10.92 14.86
C TRP A 208 -2.18 -10.47 16.22
N GLU A 209 -1.26 -11.23 16.81
CA GLU A 209 -0.66 -10.93 18.12
C GLU A 209 0.08 -9.59 18.13
N GLU A 210 0.63 -9.16 17.00
CA GLU A 210 1.33 -7.88 16.88
C GLU A 210 0.40 -6.71 16.51
N ILE A 211 -0.65 -6.99 15.74
CA ILE A 211 -1.54 -5.96 15.17
C ILE A 211 -2.73 -5.68 16.09
N CYS A 212 -3.38 -6.71 16.65
CA CYS A 212 -4.62 -6.52 17.39
C CYS A 212 -4.48 -5.75 18.70
N PRO A 213 -3.44 -5.96 19.54
CA PRO A 213 -3.25 -5.13 20.73
C PRO A 213 -3.11 -3.65 20.39
N TYR A 214 -2.50 -3.34 19.24
CA TYR A 214 -2.31 -1.97 18.79
C TYR A 214 -3.61 -1.32 18.28
N LEU A 215 -4.45 -2.09 17.60
CA LEU A 215 -5.75 -1.65 17.07
C LEU A 215 -6.90 -1.74 18.08
N GLY A 216 -6.75 -2.49 19.15
CA GLY A 216 -7.82 -2.79 20.11
C GLY A 216 -8.88 -3.75 19.57
N CYS A 217 -8.55 -4.63 18.60
CA CYS A 217 -9.48 -5.69 18.17
C CYS A 217 -9.48 -6.87 19.15
N PRO A 218 -10.64 -7.54 19.34
CA PRO A 218 -10.63 -8.91 19.84
C PRO A 218 -9.76 -9.74 18.88
N GLY A 219 -8.97 -10.68 19.38
CA GLY A 219 -7.94 -11.39 18.60
C GLY A 219 -8.46 -12.17 17.37
N SER A 220 -7.60 -13.03 16.80
CA SER A 220 -7.83 -13.78 15.56
C SER A 220 -9.30 -14.21 15.34
N PRO A 221 -9.90 -13.99 14.15
CA PRO A 221 -11.27 -14.45 13.85
C PRO A 221 -11.47 -15.96 14.04
N GLU A 222 -10.39 -16.74 13.93
CA GLU A 222 -10.38 -18.20 14.11
C GLU A 222 -10.44 -18.65 15.58
N GLY A 223 -10.34 -17.72 16.54
CA GLY A 223 -10.44 -18.03 17.98
C GLY A 223 -11.86 -18.00 18.56
N ASN A 224 -12.86 -17.70 17.74
CA ASN A 224 -14.26 -17.55 18.18
C ASN A 224 -15.18 -18.71 17.77
N ASP A 225 -14.64 -19.83 17.27
CA ASP A 225 -15.41 -21.05 17.02
C ASP A 225 -15.06 -22.10 18.09
N GLU A 226 -15.86 -22.13 19.17
CA GLU A 226 -15.96 -23.33 19.98
C GLU A 226 -16.66 -24.43 19.17
N SER A 227 -15.96 -25.54 18.97
CA SER A 227 -16.45 -26.85 18.53
C SER A 227 -16.95 -26.98 17.08
N HIS A 228 -16.18 -27.71 16.26
CA HIS A 228 -16.61 -29.00 15.69
C HIS A 228 -15.41 -29.72 15.08
N ASP A 229 -14.99 -30.77 15.79
CA ASP A 229 -13.90 -31.68 15.47
C ASP A 229 -14.35 -32.69 14.41
N VAL A 230 -13.64 -32.78 13.27
CA VAL A 230 -13.64 -33.98 12.40
C VAL A 230 -12.27 -34.10 11.72
N ASN A 231 -11.55 -35.17 12.07
CA ASN A 231 -10.36 -35.70 11.42
C ASN A 231 -10.53 -35.82 9.89
N ASP A 232 -9.48 -35.53 9.09
CA ASP A 232 -8.65 -36.58 8.44
C ASP A 232 -7.56 -35.99 7.51
N ASP A 233 -6.57 -36.83 7.28
CA ASP A 233 -5.23 -36.80 6.70
C ASP A 233 -5.02 -36.16 5.31
N HIS A 234 -3.88 -35.48 5.13
CA HIS A 234 -2.89 -35.78 4.07
C HIS A 234 -1.73 -34.75 4.01
N ARG A 235 -0.52 -35.30 3.93
CA ARG A 235 0.79 -34.63 3.97
C ARG A 235 1.16 -34.00 2.61
N GLY A 236 1.82 -32.84 2.66
CA GLY A 236 2.56 -32.27 1.54
C GLY A 236 3.46 -31.10 1.99
N ARG A 237 4.78 -31.31 1.94
CA ARG A 237 5.84 -30.34 2.30
C ARG A 237 6.10 -29.37 1.15
N HIS A 238 6.12 -28.05 1.42
CA HIS A 238 7.02 -27.09 0.75
C HIS A 238 7.42 -25.95 1.72
N HIS A 239 8.71 -25.63 1.71
CA HIS A 239 9.48 -24.73 2.57
C HIS A 239 8.98 -23.27 2.56
N SER A 240 8.48 -22.77 3.70
CA SER A 240 9.12 -21.88 4.70
C SER A 240 9.23 -20.40 4.30
N GLY A 241 8.32 -19.60 4.86
CA GLY A 241 8.26 -18.13 4.78
C GLY A 241 6.93 -17.53 5.23
N TRP A 242 5.91 -18.36 5.47
CA TRP A 242 4.62 -17.97 6.02
C TRP A 242 4.24 -18.98 7.12
N ARG A 243 4.10 -18.55 8.38
CA ARG A 243 3.18 -19.26 9.29
C ARG A 243 1.78 -18.88 8.82
N VAL A 244 1.34 -19.69 7.88
CA VAL A 244 0.01 -19.86 7.30
C VAL A 244 -1.10 -19.14 8.09
N LEU A 245 -1.61 -18.04 7.53
CA LEU A 245 -3.04 -17.74 7.60
C LEU A 245 -3.73 -18.75 6.68
N SER A 246 -4.75 -19.46 7.17
CA SER A 246 -5.52 -20.55 6.52
C SER A 246 -4.94 -21.98 6.64
N LYS A 247 -5.29 -22.68 7.73
CA LYS A 247 -5.62 -24.11 7.59
C LYS A 247 -7.11 -24.20 7.25
N GLY A 248 -7.42 -24.13 5.96
CA GLY A 248 -8.78 -24.29 5.45
C GLY A 248 -8.87 -23.93 3.97
N ARG A 249 -8.89 -24.93 3.10
CA ARG A 249 -8.94 -24.78 1.64
C ARG A 249 -10.17 -24.00 1.18
N ARG A 250 -9.97 -23.06 0.26
CA ARG A 250 -10.66 -23.00 -1.05
C ARG A 250 -9.83 -22.16 -2.03
N SER A 251 -9.28 -22.85 -3.00
CA SER A 251 -8.58 -22.27 -4.15
C SER A 251 -9.56 -21.41 -4.95
N VAL A 252 -9.31 -20.11 -5.05
CA VAL A 252 -9.89 -19.28 -6.11
C VAL A 252 -8.74 -18.93 -7.04
N ALA A 253 -8.62 -19.71 -8.10
CA ALA A 253 -7.83 -19.35 -9.26
C ALA A 253 -8.46 -18.12 -9.91
N TYR A 254 -7.69 -17.10 -10.30
CA TYR A 254 -7.96 -16.36 -11.54
C TYR A 254 -6.75 -15.58 -12.08
N ALA A 255 -6.65 -15.69 -13.41
CA ALA A 255 -6.05 -14.81 -14.41
C ALA A 255 -4.55 -14.45 -14.32
N LYS A 256 -3.75 -15.25 -15.05
CA LYS A 256 -2.67 -14.69 -15.88
C LYS A 256 -3.26 -13.62 -16.80
N LEU A 257 -2.82 -12.38 -16.66
CA LEU A 257 -2.94 -11.40 -17.73
C LEU A 257 -1.74 -11.59 -18.66
N ALA A 258 -2.05 -11.78 -19.94
CA ALA A 258 -1.12 -11.82 -21.05
C ALA A 258 -0.49 -10.43 -21.30
#